data_AF-A0A958B114-F1
#
_entry.id   AF-A0A958B114-F1
#
_cell.length_a   1.000
_cell.length_b   1.000
_cell.length_c   1.000
_cell.angle_alpha   90.00
_cell.angle_beta   90.00
_cell.angle_gamma   90.00
#
_symmetry.space_group_name_H-M   'P 1'
#
loop_
_entity.id
_entity.type
_entity.pdbx_description
1 polymer ?
#
loop_
_entity_poly.entity_id
_entity_poly.type
_entity_poly.pdbx_seq_one_letter_code
_entity_poly.pdbx_strand_id
1 'polypeptide(L)' 'MTENDLLAALQEAMSATVVEEEDHPTTAWLADKMGISRRKVQTTLRQLVKNGIVEPYKIKVMCCNGVMNVSYAYRVKEQ' A
#
# COMPACT_ATOMS: atom_id res chain seq x y z
N MET A 1 -8.31 -9.82 -15.22
CA MET A 1 -8.11 -8.60 -14.41
C MET A 1 -7.29 -7.62 -15.23
N THR A 2 -7.93 -6.54 -15.70
CA THR A 2 -7.29 -5.49 -16.50
C THR A 2 -6.48 -4.53 -15.61
N GLU A 3 -5.72 -3.61 -16.20
CA GLU A 3 -4.94 -2.62 -15.43
C GLU A 3 -5.84 -1.67 -14.62
N ASN A 4 -7.02 -1.32 -15.16
CA ASN A 4 -8.01 -0.50 -14.47
C ASN A 4 -8.66 -1.22 -13.29
N ASP A 5 -8.97 -2.52 -13.43
CA ASP A 5 -9.49 -3.32 -12.31
C ASP A 5 -8.50 -3.36 -11.15
N LEU A 6 -7.20 -3.42 -11.46
CA LEU A 6 -6.15 -3.46 -10.44
C LEU A 6 -6.01 -2.13 -9.70
N LEU A 7 -6.11 -1.01 -10.43
CA LEU A 7 -6.08 0.33 -9.84
C LEU A 7 -7.22 0.52 -8.84
N ALA A 8 -8.45 0.17 -9.26
CA ALA A 8 -9.63 0.27 -8.41
C ALA A 8 -9.53 -0.61 -7.18
N ALA A 9 -9.13 -1.87 -7.35
CA ALA A 9 -8.94 -2.79 -6.23
C ALA A 9 -7.92 -2.25 -5.22
N LEU A 10 -6.79 -1.69 -5.68
CA LEU A 10 -5.73 -1.18 -4.78
C LEU A 10 -6.23 -0.01 -3.96
N GLN A 11 -6.97 0.89 -4.60
CA GLN A 11 -7.59 2.01 -3.93
C GLN A 11 -8.60 1.55 -2.86
N GLU A 12 -9.47 0.59 -3.20
CA GLU A 12 -10.41 0.02 -2.23
C GLU A 12 -9.70 -0.68 -1.08
N ALA A 13 -8.65 -1.47 -1.36
CA ALA A 13 -7.89 -2.15 -0.32
C ALA A 13 -7.27 -1.16 0.67
N MET A 14 -6.70 -0.05 0.18
CA MET A 14 -6.13 1.02 1.01
C MET A 14 -7.21 1.81 1.76
N SER A 15 -8.35 2.10 1.13
CA SER A 15 -9.48 2.77 1.79
C SER A 15 -10.16 1.90 2.85
N ALA A 16 -10.17 0.58 2.65
CA ALA A 16 -10.66 -0.39 3.63
C ALA A 16 -9.69 -0.61 4.79
N THR A 17 -8.42 -0.18 4.68
CA THR A 17 -7.42 -0.33 5.76
C THR A 17 -7.54 0.75 6.84
N VAL A 18 -8.65 1.51 6.88
CA VAL A 18 -8.79 2.68 7.76
C VAL A 18 -9.20 2.34 9.21
N VAL A 19 -9.40 1.07 9.60
CA VAL A 19 -10.00 0.77 10.93
C VAL A 19 -9.28 -0.25 11.81
N GLU A 20 -8.26 -0.97 11.33
CA GLU A 20 -7.48 -1.85 12.21
C GLU A 20 -6.07 -1.26 12.39
N GLU A 21 -5.84 -0.65 13.55
CA GLU A 21 -4.67 0.17 13.94
C GLU A 21 -3.29 -0.48 13.79
N GLU A 22 -3.20 -1.71 13.27
CA GLU A 22 -1.94 -2.48 13.20
C GLU A 22 -1.48 -2.81 11.77
N ASP A 23 -2.32 -2.64 10.75
CA ASP A 23 -1.96 -3.03 9.37
C ASP A 23 -1.68 -1.83 8.47
N HIS A 24 -0.40 -1.49 8.34
CA HIS A 24 0.02 -0.50 7.36
C HIS A 24 0.03 -1.10 5.94
N PRO A 25 -0.62 -0.45 4.95
CA PRO A 25 -0.63 -0.89 3.55
C PRO A 25 0.73 -0.66 2.88
N THR A 26 1.72 -1.45 3.30
CA THR A 26 3.03 -1.52 2.67
C THR A 26 2.92 -2.23 1.33
N THR A 27 3.91 -2.06 0.46
CA THR A 27 3.96 -2.79 -0.82
C THR A 27 3.92 -4.31 -0.62
N ALA A 28 4.48 -4.82 0.47
CA ALA A 28 4.46 -6.25 0.79
C ALA A 28 3.06 -6.71 1.20
N TRP A 29 2.39 -5.97 2.08
CA TRP A 29 1.02 -6.24 2.51
C TRP A 29 0.03 -6.17 1.33
N LEU A 30 0.13 -5.12 0.51
CA LEU A 30 -0.73 -4.96 -0.67
C LEU A 30 -0.52 -6.09 -1.69
N ALA A 31 0.71 -6.57 -1.86
CA ALA A 31 0.99 -7.71 -2.72
C ALA A 31 0.35 -9.01 -2.20
N ASP A 32 0.45 -9.23 -0.88
CA ASP A 32 -0.12 -10.40 -0.21
C ASP A 32 -1.66 -10.38 -0.26
N LYS A 33 -2.29 -9.27 0.19
CA LYS A 33 -3.74 -9.09 0.20
C LYS A 33 -4.38 -9.23 -1.18
N MET A 34 -3.65 -8.90 -2.24
CA MET A 34 -4.14 -8.99 -3.62
C MET A 34 -3.72 -10.25 -4.36
N GLY A 35 -2.85 -11.07 -3.77
CA GLY A 35 -2.28 -12.23 -4.45
C GLY A 35 -1.52 -11.87 -5.74
N ILE A 36 -0.91 -10.68 -5.81
CA ILE A 36 -0.14 -10.23 -6.99
C ILE A 36 1.32 -9.95 -6.66
N SER A 37 2.17 -9.92 -7.70
CA SER A 37 3.59 -9.67 -7.52
C SER A 37 3.87 -8.25 -6.98
N ARG A 38 4.81 -8.15 -6.04
CA ARG A 38 5.29 -6.86 -5.50
C ARG A 38 5.71 -5.88 -6.58
N ARG A 39 6.27 -6.37 -7.69
CA ARG A 39 6.67 -5.54 -8.84
C ARG A 39 5.46 -4.86 -9.48
N LYS A 40 4.34 -5.59 -9.63
CA LYS A 40 3.10 -5.04 -10.20
C LYS A 40 2.50 -4.00 -9.26
N VAL A 41 2.41 -4.31 -7.95
CA VAL A 41 1.97 -3.36 -6.91
C VAL A 41 2.82 -2.09 -6.94
N GLN A 42 4.15 -2.22 -7.00
CA GLN A 42 5.05 -1.07 -7.00
C GLN A 42 4.85 -0.17 -8.22
N THR A 43 4.65 -0.75 -9.41
CA THR A 43 4.34 0.02 -10.63
C THR A 43 3.02 0.77 -10.47
N THR A 44 1.97 0.10 -9.99
CA THR A 44 0.65 0.72 -9.82
C THR A 44 0.67 1.81 -8.75
N LEU A 45 1.32 1.58 -7.61
CA LEU A 45 1.49 2.61 -6.57
C LEU A 45 2.23 3.85 -7.09
N ARG A 46 3.25 3.70 -7.94
CA ARG A 46 3.92 4.85 -8.56
C ARG A 46 2.96 5.67 -9.43
N GLN A 47 2.07 5.02 -10.17
CA GLN A 47 1.04 5.71 -10.96
C GLN A 47 0.05 6.44 -10.06
N LEU A 48 -0.44 5.79 -9.00
CA LEU A 48 -1.36 6.39 -8.04
C LEU A 48 -0.74 7.60 -7.31
N VAL A 49 0.54 7.53 -6.95
CA VAL A 49 1.28 8.67 -6.38
C VAL A 49 1.42 9.80 -7.39
N LYS A 50 1.76 9.49 -8.64
CA LYS A 50 1.87 10.50 -9.72
C LYS A 50 0.54 11.20 -9.98
N ASN A 51 -0.57 10.46 -9.88
CA ASN A 51 -1.93 10.99 -10.06
C ASN A 51 -2.44 11.73 -8.82
N GLY A 52 -1.67 11.78 -7.73
CA GLY A 52 -2.07 12.43 -6.48
C GLY A 52 -3.16 11.70 -5.69
N ILE A 53 -3.49 10.46 -6.06
CA ILE A 53 -4.53 9.64 -5.42
C ILE A 53 -4.04 9.10 -4.08
N VAL A 54 -2.75 8.73 -4.01
CA VAL A 54 -2.14 8.23 -2.78
C VAL A 54 -0.85 8.95 -2.47
N GLU A 55 -0.49 8.98 -1.20
CA GLU A 55 0.78 9.52 -0.74
C GLU A 55 1.56 8.49 0.09
N PRO A 56 2.88 8.39 -0.14
CA PRO A 56 3.73 7.55 0.71
C PRO A 56 3.99 8.25 2.05
N TYR A 57 3.93 7.50 3.13
CA TYR A 57 4.33 7.95 4.47
C TYR A 57 5.24 6.93 5.13
N LYS A 58 6.07 7.41 6.07
CA LYS A 58 7.03 6.57 6.79
C LYS A 58 6.35 5.91 7.97
N ILE A 59 6.55 4.60 8.10
CA ILE A 59 6.12 3.81 9.26
C ILE A 59 7.35 3.23 9.94
N LYS A 60 7.26 3.01 11.25
CA LYS A 60 8.25 2.25 12.00
C LYS A 60 7.68 0.86 12.22
N VAL A 61 8.34 -0.14 11.64
CA VAL A 61 7.93 -1.54 11.77
C VAL A 61 8.94 -2.23 12.67
N MET A 62 8.47 -2.89 13.71
CA MET A 62 9.32 -3.74 14.53
C MET A 62 9.58 -5.04 13.76
N CYS A 63 10.82 -5.28 13.36
CA CYS A 63 11.20 -6.58 12.81
C CYS A 63 11.32 -7.61 13.93
N CYS A 64 11.10 -8.90 13.61
CA CYS A 64 11.11 -10.03 14.57
C CYS A 64 12.40 -10.16 15.42
N ASN A 65 13.49 -9.47 15.04
CA ASN A 65 14.74 -9.41 15.78
C ASN A 65 14.84 -8.22 16.77
N GLY A 66 13.73 -7.51 17.05
CA GLY A 66 13.72 -6.31 17.89
C GLY A 66 14.30 -5.05 17.23
N VAL A 67 14.65 -5.11 15.94
CA VAL A 67 15.18 -3.97 15.17
C VAL A 67 14.02 -3.15 14.61
N MET A 68 13.96 -1.86 14.96
CA MET A 68 13.04 -0.92 14.33
C MET A 68 13.53 -0.59 12.91
N ASN A 69 12.78 -1.00 11.89
CA ASN A 69 13.02 -0.60 10.51
C ASN A 69 12.03 0.49 10.09
N VAL A 70 12.53 1.48 9.34
CA VAL A 70 11.67 2.45 8.67
C VAL A 70 11.22 1.86 7.34
N SER A 71 9.91 1.68 7.18
CA SER A 71 9.30 1.24 5.93
C SER A 71 8.38 2.32 5.38
N TYR A 72 7.96 2.16 4.13
CA TYR A 72 7.02 3.05 3.47
C TYR A 72 5.67 2.36 3.33
N ALA A 73 4.63 3.03 3.82
CA ALA A 73 3.24 2.69 3.59
C ALA A 73 2.57 3.76 2.73
N TYR A 74 1.39 3.47 2.21
CA TYR A 74 0.68 4.31 1.26
C TYR A 74 -0.73 4.58 1.77
N ARG A 75 -1.15 5.84 1.81
CA ARG A 75 -2.53 6.21 2.19
C ARG A 75 -3.21 6.94 1.05
N VAL A 76 -4.52 6.77 0.92
CA VAL A 76 -5.33 7.54 -0.03
C VAL A 76 -5.40 8.99 0.45
N LYS A 77 -5.18 9.95 -0.45
CA LYS A 77 -5.49 11.35 -0.19
C LYS A 77 -7.00 11.52 -0.31
N GLU A 78 -7.69 11.84 0.79
CA GLU A 78 -9.05 12.36 0.69
C GLU A 78 -9.03 13.66 -0.12
N GLN A 79 -9.96 13.79 -1.07
CA GLN A 79 -10.16 14.95 -1.93
C GLN A 79 -11.22 15.89 -1.35
#